data_AF-A0A8X6FKI5-F1
#
_entry.id   AF-A0A8X6FKI5-F1
#
_cell.length_a   1.000
_cell.length_b   1.000
_cell.length_c   1.000
_cell.angle_alpha   90.00
_cell.angle_beta   90.00
_cell.angle_gamma   90.00
#
_symmetry.space_group_name_H-M   'P 1'
#
loop_
_entity.id
_entity.type
_entity.pdbx_description
1 polymer ?
#
loop_
_entity_poly.entity_id
_entity_poly.type
_entity_poly.pdbx_seq_one_letter_code
_entity_poly.pdbx_strand_id
1 'polypeptide(L)'
;MIVSKRKADGLNSMNCRGQAYDNAATMAGCHSGVQQRIKDINPNAEFVPCSNHSLSLVCVNSDSVEVHSVTFFGTQERCYSFFSTSTHLWEVLLGSIGKSLKRIQDTRWSARGDAVNYIRYHYKETLTALEKLTETSEGFNTRRDAESLSVAMQSYSFLCYLGF
;
A
#
# COMPACT_ATOMS: atom_id res chain seq x y z
N MET A 1 17.51 -13.78 -18.67
CA MET A 1 16.39 -14.64 -18.20
C MET A 1 16.94 -15.65 -17.18
N ILE A 2 16.21 -15.99 -16.11
CA ILE A 2 16.70 -16.82 -14.97
C ILE A 2 17.45 -18.10 -15.40
N VAL A 3 16.93 -18.81 -16.41
CA VAL A 3 17.53 -20.04 -16.94
C VAL A 3 18.93 -19.79 -17.52
N SER A 4 19.11 -18.70 -18.28
CA SER A 4 20.39 -18.31 -18.88
C SER A 4 21.43 -17.98 -17.82
N LYS A 5 21.02 -17.30 -16.73
CA LYS A 5 21.92 -16.94 -15.62
C LYS A 5 22.39 -18.18 -14.88
N ARG A 6 21.49 -19.11 -14.56
CA ARG A 6 21.85 -20.39 -13.93
C ARG A 6 22.87 -21.17 -14.74
N LYS A 7 22.68 -21.25 -16.06
CA LYS A 7 23.63 -21.91 -16.97
C LYS A 7 25.00 -21.24 -16.94
N ALA A 8 25.04 -19.90 -16.95
CA ALA A 8 26.29 -19.14 -16.84
C ALA A 8 27.00 -19.37 -15.49
N ASP A 9 26.24 -19.59 -14.43
CA ASP A 9 26.76 -19.89 -13.08
C ASP A 9 27.08 -21.37 -12.86
N GLY A 10 27.02 -22.21 -13.91
CA GLY A 10 27.28 -23.65 -13.82
C GLY A 10 26.21 -24.46 -13.07
N LEU A 11 25.04 -23.87 -12.81
CA LEU A 11 23.94 -24.51 -12.08
C LEU A 11 23.05 -25.30 -13.05
N ASN A 12 23.09 -26.63 -12.96
CA ASN A 12 22.23 -27.50 -13.76
C ASN A 12 20.75 -27.39 -13.33
N SER A 13 19.86 -27.05 -14.27
CA SER A 13 18.41 -26.96 -14.05
C SER A 13 17.78 -28.27 -13.63
N MET A 14 18.34 -29.43 -14.01
CA MET A 14 17.85 -30.75 -13.62
C MET A 14 18.02 -31.04 -12.12
N ASN A 15 18.91 -30.30 -11.46
CA ASN A 15 19.11 -30.41 -10.00
C ASN A 15 18.14 -29.50 -9.23
N CYS A 16 17.34 -28.67 -9.91
CA CYS A 16 16.31 -27.87 -9.26
C CYS A 16 15.17 -28.76 -8.73
N ARG A 17 14.76 -28.56 -7.48
CA ARG A 17 13.58 -29.25 -6.91
C ARG A 17 12.48 -28.31 -6.47
N GLY A 18 12.81 -27.04 -6.25
CA GLY A 18 11.84 -26.02 -5.88
C GLY A 18 12.12 -24.67 -6.54
N GLN A 19 11.07 -23.89 -6.71
CA GLN A 19 11.10 -22.52 -7.15
C GLN A 19 10.08 -21.71 -6.34
N ALA A 20 10.50 -20.58 -5.78
CA ALA A 20 9.66 -19.73 -4.94
C ALA A 20 9.96 -18.25 -5.22
N TYR A 21 8.92 -17.50 -5.55
CA TYR A 21 8.97 -16.07 -5.86
C TYR A 21 7.53 -15.48 -5.84
N ASP A 22 7.37 -14.22 -6.23
CA ASP A 22 6.07 -13.54 -6.22
C ASP A 22 5.01 -14.22 -7.11
N ASN A 23 3.74 -13.93 -6.85
CA ASN A 23 2.63 -14.54 -7.58
C ASN A 23 2.20 -13.68 -8.78
N ALA A 24 3.04 -12.76 -9.25
CA ALA A 24 2.69 -11.97 -10.42
C ALA A 24 2.48 -12.90 -11.63
N ALA A 25 1.58 -12.53 -12.53
CA ALA A 25 1.24 -13.37 -13.69
C ALA A 25 2.47 -13.75 -14.54
N THR A 26 3.46 -12.86 -14.63
CA THR A 26 4.74 -13.10 -15.32
C THR A 26 5.60 -14.16 -14.63
N MET A 27 5.46 -14.33 -13.32
CA MET A 27 6.23 -15.26 -12.50
C MET A 27 5.46 -16.58 -12.29
N ALA A 28 4.24 -16.50 -11.74
CA ALA A 28 3.41 -17.64 -11.36
C ALA A 28 2.44 -18.13 -12.44
N GLY A 29 2.41 -17.51 -13.63
CA GLY A 29 1.52 -17.91 -14.72
C GLY A 29 1.73 -19.36 -15.17
N CYS A 30 0.64 -20.11 -15.34
CA CYS A 30 0.64 -21.53 -15.71
C CYS A 30 0.88 -21.80 -17.21
N HIS A 31 0.88 -20.76 -18.05
CA HIS A 31 1.08 -20.92 -19.51
C HIS A 31 2.43 -20.39 -19.97
N SER A 32 2.77 -19.15 -19.60
CA SER A 32 3.96 -18.46 -20.09
C SER A 32 4.82 -17.85 -18.98
N GLY A 33 4.42 -18.07 -17.72
CA GLY A 33 5.12 -17.58 -16.55
C GLY A 33 6.46 -18.29 -16.33
N VAL A 34 7.33 -17.69 -15.52
CA VAL A 34 8.62 -18.28 -15.14
C VAL A 34 8.43 -19.68 -14.57
N GLN A 35 7.37 -19.92 -13.79
CA GLN A 35 7.16 -21.22 -13.17
C GLN A 35 6.96 -22.34 -14.18
N GLN A 36 6.19 -22.05 -15.23
CA GLN A 36 5.89 -23.01 -16.28
C GLN A 36 7.15 -23.29 -17.09
N ARG A 37 7.89 -22.24 -17.49
CA ARG A 37 9.14 -22.39 -18.25
C ARG A 37 10.20 -23.19 -17.51
N ILE A 38 10.26 -23.11 -16.18
CA ILE A 38 11.18 -23.93 -15.37
C ILE A 38 10.66 -25.37 -15.25
N LYS A 39 9.34 -25.57 -15.08
CA LYS A 39 8.72 -26.91 -15.08
C LYS A 39 8.88 -27.64 -16.42
N ASP A 40 8.84 -26.92 -17.55
CA ASP A 40 9.07 -27.50 -18.88
C ASP A 40 10.50 -28.05 -19.03
N ILE A 41 11.47 -27.46 -18.33
CA ILE A 41 12.87 -27.94 -18.31
C ILE A 41 13.04 -29.08 -17.31
N ASN A 42 12.41 -28.97 -16.14
CA ASN A 42 12.50 -29.97 -15.08
C ASN A 42 11.14 -30.10 -14.37
N PRO A 43 10.35 -31.13 -14.70
CA PRO A 43 9.02 -31.34 -14.12
C PRO A 43 9.01 -31.47 -12.59
N ASN A 44 10.15 -31.84 -11.99
CA ASN A 44 10.28 -31.99 -10.54
C ASN A 44 10.62 -30.68 -9.81
N ALA A 45 10.69 -29.54 -10.51
CA ALA A 45 10.95 -28.24 -9.91
C ALA A 45 9.63 -27.61 -9.46
N GLU A 46 9.16 -27.99 -8.28
CA GLU A 46 7.86 -27.56 -7.77
C GLU A 46 7.80 -26.07 -7.44
N PHE A 47 6.69 -25.45 -7.78
CA PHE A 47 6.46 -24.04 -7.51
C PHE A 47 5.73 -23.85 -6.18
N VAL A 48 6.29 -22.97 -5.35
CA VAL A 48 5.68 -22.55 -4.09
C VAL A 48 5.44 -21.04 -4.16
N PRO A 49 4.18 -20.57 -4.09
CA PRO A 49 3.88 -19.14 -4.11
C PRO A 49 4.39 -18.46 -2.85
N CYS A 50 4.74 -17.18 -2.96
CA CYS A 50 5.19 -16.39 -1.82
C CYS A 50 4.03 -16.15 -0.84
N SER A 51 4.11 -16.70 0.37
CA SER A 51 3.07 -16.54 1.41
C SER A 51 2.80 -15.08 1.76
N ASN A 52 3.83 -14.24 1.81
CA ASN A 52 3.68 -12.81 2.13
C ASN A 52 2.90 -12.08 1.03
N HIS A 53 3.17 -12.41 -0.23
CA HIS A 53 2.44 -11.82 -1.34
C HIS A 53 0.99 -12.33 -1.39
N SER A 54 0.76 -13.62 -1.14
CA SER A 54 -0.58 -14.19 -1.00
C SER A 54 -1.37 -13.50 0.10
N LEU A 55 -0.77 -13.28 1.28
CA LEU A 55 -1.40 -12.55 2.38
C LEU A 55 -1.74 -11.10 1.98
N SER A 56 -0.80 -10.41 1.34
CA SER A 56 -1.03 -9.04 0.84
C SER A 56 -2.20 -8.98 -0.14
N LEU A 57 -2.35 -9.96 -1.03
CA LEU A 57 -3.48 -10.04 -1.97
C LEU A 57 -4.81 -10.29 -1.24
N VAL A 58 -4.83 -11.13 -0.21
CA VAL A 58 -6.02 -11.34 0.63
C VAL A 58 -6.44 -10.03 1.28
N CYS A 59 -5.51 -9.29 1.90
CA CYS A 59 -5.81 -7.99 2.50
C CYS A 59 -6.38 -7.01 1.47
N VAL A 60 -5.71 -6.83 0.32
CA VAL A 60 -6.17 -5.92 -0.74
C VAL A 60 -7.59 -6.28 -1.21
N ASN A 61 -7.86 -7.56 -1.42
CA ASN A 61 -9.18 -8.03 -1.85
C ASN A 61 -10.24 -7.81 -0.76
N SER A 62 -9.97 -8.21 0.48
CA SER A 62 -10.88 -7.99 1.61
C SER A 62 -11.21 -6.52 1.79
N ASP A 63 -10.20 -5.65 1.67
CA ASP A 63 -10.37 -4.21 1.83
C ASP A 63 -11.27 -3.61 0.74
N SER A 64 -11.30 -4.21 -0.45
CA SER A 64 -12.06 -3.72 -1.62
C SER A 64 -13.53 -4.14 -1.63
N VAL A 65 -13.92 -5.12 -0.80
CA VAL A 65 -15.27 -5.68 -0.78
C VAL A 65 -16.17 -4.97 0.24
N GLU A 66 -15.60 -4.51 1.36
CA GLU A 66 -16.38 -3.89 2.44
C GLU A 66 -16.43 -2.36 2.32
N VAL A 67 -17.62 -1.77 2.29
CA VAL A 67 -17.82 -0.33 2.01
C VAL A 67 -17.13 0.57 3.02
N HIS A 68 -17.17 0.20 4.30
CA HIS A 68 -16.52 0.98 5.36
C HIS A 68 -15.00 0.91 5.26
N SER A 69 -14.45 -0.24 4.88
CA SER A 69 -13.03 -0.41 4.61
C SER A 69 -12.58 0.44 3.42
N VAL A 70 -13.31 0.37 2.29
CA VAL A 70 -13.03 1.19 1.10
C VAL A 70 -13.03 2.68 1.45
N THR A 71 -14.02 3.11 2.22
CA THR A 71 -14.15 4.52 2.65
C THR A 71 -13.01 4.93 3.60
N PHE A 72 -12.61 4.05 4.51
CA PHE A 72 -11.51 4.27 5.45
C PHE A 72 -10.17 4.47 4.71
N PHE A 73 -9.78 3.50 3.89
CA PHE A 73 -8.55 3.59 3.11
C PHE A 73 -8.60 4.72 2.07
N GLY A 74 -9.77 4.99 1.49
CA GLY A 74 -9.99 6.13 0.61
C GLY A 74 -9.77 7.48 1.31
N THR A 75 -10.27 7.63 2.54
CA THR A 75 -10.04 8.83 3.35
C THR A 75 -8.55 9.01 3.64
N GLN A 76 -7.86 7.93 4.01
CA GLN A 76 -6.42 7.96 4.27
C GLN A 76 -5.58 8.33 3.03
N GLU A 77 -5.90 7.79 1.85
CA GLU A 77 -5.22 8.18 0.60
C GLU A 77 -5.54 9.63 0.21
N ARG A 78 -6.77 10.11 0.47
CA ARG A 78 -7.13 11.53 0.27
C ARG A 78 -6.36 12.45 1.20
N CYS A 79 -6.16 12.08 2.47
CA CYS A 79 -5.31 12.84 3.39
C CYS A 79 -3.88 12.95 2.86
N TYR A 80 -3.27 11.83 2.46
CA TYR A 80 -1.92 11.85 1.87
C TYR A 80 -1.87 12.74 0.63
N SER A 81 -2.82 12.56 -0.30
CA SER A 81 -2.86 13.28 -1.58
C SER A 81 -3.03 14.78 -1.37
N PHE A 82 -3.92 15.18 -0.46
CA PHE A 82 -4.17 16.57 -0.12
C PHE A 82 -2.88 17.26 0.34
N PHE A 83 -2.20 16.72 1.35
CA PHE A 83 -0.94 17.30 1.82
C PHE A 83 0.20 17.23 0.81
N SER A 84 0.16 16.27 -0.12
CA SER A 84 1.17 16.12 -1.18
C SER A 84 0.90 16.97 -2.43
N THR A 85 -0.23 17.68 -2.49
CA THR A 85 -0.63 18.45 -3.68
C THR A 85 0.15 19.75 -3.83
N SER A 86 0.63 20.34 -2.73
CA SER A 86 1.47 21.54 -2.79
C SER A 86 2.50 21.58 -1.65
N THR A 87 3.60 22.30 -1.89
CA THR A 87 4.65 22.49 -0.88
C THR A 87 4.13 23.15 0.38
N HIS A 88 3.20 24.11 0.26
CA HIS A 88 2.59 24.81 1.41
C HIS A 88 1.83 23.85 2.33
N LEU A 89 0.95 23.01 1.78
CA LEU A 89 0.19 22.04 2.58
C LEU A 89 1.14 21.03 3.24
N TRP A 90 2.18 20.62 2.51
CA TRP A 90 3.21 19.74 3.04
C TRP A 90 3.97 20.37 4.21
N GLU A 91 4.31 21.66 4.12
CA GLU A 91 4.95 22.41 5.21
C GLU A 91 4.06 22.53 6.44
N VAL A 92 2.75 22.76 6.27
CA VAL A 92 1.78 22.78 7.39
C VAL A 92 1.71 21.43 8.10
N LEU A 93 1.72 20.33 7.33
CA LEU A 93 1.77 18.98 7.87
C LEU A 93 3.07 18.74 8.64
N LEU A 94 4.22 19.09 8.04
CA LEU A 94 5.53 18.93 8.68
C LEU A 94 5.66 19.77 9.94
N GLY A 95 5.09 20.98 9.97
CA GLY A 95 5.04 21.82 11.16
C GLY A 95 4.20 21.23 12.30
N SER A 96 3.30 20.30 12.00
CA SER A 96 2.42 19.67 13.00
C SER A 96 2.89 18.26 13.41
N ILE A 97 3.40 17.45 12.48
CA ILE A 97 3.80 16.04 12.70
C ILE A 97 5.33 15.85 12.70
N GLY A 98 6.08 16.75 12.06
CA GLY A 98 7.52 16.63 11.83
C GLY A 98 7.93 15.70 10.69
N LYS A 99 6.97 14.97 10.09
CA LYS A 99 7.19 13.98 9.02
C LYS A 99 5.96 13.86 8.12
N SER A 100 6.18 13.46 6.86
CA SER A 100 5.11 13.26 5.87
C SER A 100 4.25 12.02 6.18
N LEU A 101 2.97 12.07 5.81
CA LEU A 101 2.07 10.91 5.85
C LEU A 101 2.60 9.79 4.94
N LYS A 102 2.25 8.55 5.28
CA LYS A 102 2.57 7.39 4.44
C LYS A 102 1.45 7.17 3.43
N ARG A 103 1.83 7.10 2.15
CA ARG A 103 0.93 6.72 1.07
C ARG A 103 0.59 5.24 1.16
N ILE A 104 -0.66 4.87 0.87
CA ILE A 104 -1.02 3.47 0.65
C ILE A 104 -0.39 3.03 -0.67
N GLN A 105 0.42 1.99 -0.66
CA GLN A 105 1.10 1.47 -1.85
C GLN A 105 0.76 0.00 -2.02
N ASP A 106 0.30 -0.40 -3.21
CA ASP A 106 -0.05 -1.80 -3.48
C ASP A 106 1.20 -2.69 -3.65
N THR A 107 2.35 -2.11 -3.98
CA THR A 107 3.59 -2.85 -4.26
C THR A 107 4.39 -3.22 -3.01
N ARG A 108 4.14 -2.58 -1.86
CA ARG A 108 4.84 -2.85 -0.60
C ARG A 108 3.89 -3.45 0.40
N TRP A 109 4.10 -4.72 0.76
CA TRP A 109 3.17 -5.53 1.54
C TRP A 109 2.79 -4.94 2.90
N SER A 110 3.68 -4.21 3.57
CA SER A 110 3.40 -3.55 4.85
C SER A 110 2.79 -2.15 4.72
N ALA A 111 2.73 -1.56 3.52
CA ALA A 111 2.45 -0.14 3.36
C ALA A 111 1.07 0.28 3.89
N ARG A 112 0.05 -0.58 3.75
CA ARG A 112 -1.28 -0.33 4.34
C ARG A 112 -1.21 -0.27 5.86
N GLY A 113 -0.65 -1.29 6.50
CA GLY A 113 -0.50 -1.35 7.95
C GLY A 113 0.37 -0.21 8.49
N ASP A 114 1.49 0.07 7.82
CA ASP A 114 2.40 1.19 8.18
C ASP A 114 1.67 2.53 8.11
N ALA A 115 0.86 2.74 7.07
CA ALA A 115 0.16 4.00 6.88
C ALA A 115 -1.01 4.17 7.88
N VAL A 116 -1.75 3.10 8.17
CA VAL A 116 -2.80 3.10 9.20
C VAL A 116 -2.19 3.42 10.57
N ASN A 117 -1.11 2.70 10.94
CA ASN A 117 -0.41 2.94 12.20
C ASN A 117 0.13 4.36 12.28
N TYR A 118 0.66 4.90 11.18
CA TYR A 118 1.17 6.26 11.15
C TYR A 118 0.09 7.30 11.45
N ILE A 119 -1.08 7.20 10.80
CA ILE A 119 -2.21 8.08 11.11
C ILE A 119 -2.68 7.86 12.55
N ARG A 120 -2.75 6.61 13.03
CA ARG A 120 -3.17 6.31 14.40
C ARG A 120 -2.27 7.00 15.43
N TYR A 121 -0.96 6.93 15.26
CA TYR A 121 0.00 7.55 16.18
C TYR A 121 0.00 9.08 16.14
N HIS A 122 -0.35 9.66 14.99
CA HIS A 122 -0.34 11.12 14.77
C HIS A 122 -1.73 11.68 14.49
N TYR A 123 -2.77 11.02 15.02
CA TYR A 123 -4.15 11.32 14.63
C TYR A 123 -4.55 12.75 14.99
N LYS A 124 -4.22 13.16 16.23
CA LYS A 124 -4.53 14.50 16.75
C LYS A 124 -3.80 15.57 15.96
N GLU A 125 -2.52 15.36 15.71
CA GLU A 125 -1.66 16.29 14.96
C GLU A 125 -2.09 16.40 13.50
N THR A 126 -2.55 15.29 12.90
CA THR A 126 -3.12 15.29 11.54
C THR A 126 -4.42 16.10 11.50
N LEU A 127 -5.31 15.93 12.48
CA LEU A 127 -6.52 16.74 12.59
C LEU A 127 -6.19 18.23 12.78
N THR A 128 -5.28 18.57 13.69
CA THR A 128 -4.87 19.95 13.91
C THR A 128 -4.26 20.58 12.64
N ALA A 129 -3.52 19.81 11.84
CA ALA A 129 -3.01 20.30 10.56
C ALA A 129 -4.14 20.60 9.56
N LEU A 130 -5.18 19.76 9.51
CA LEU A 130 -6.37 20.00 8.68
C LEU A 130 -7.16 21.21 9.18
N GLU A 131 -7.35 21.35 10.50
CA GLU A 131 -8.06 22.47 11.11
C GLU A 131 -7.41 23.82 10.79
N LYS A 132 -6.07 23.93 10.89
CA LYS A 132 -5.33 25.14 10.48
C LYS A 132 -5.62 25.53 9.03
N LEU A 133 -5.82 24.55 8.15
CA LEU A 133 -6.08 24.77 6.73
C LEU A 133 -7.55 25.11 6.44
N THR A 134 -8.43 25.09 7.44
CA THR A 134 -9.81 25.61 7.33
C THR A 134 -9.89 27.11 7.60
N GLU A 135 -8.81 27.73 8.07
CA GLU A 135 -8.75 29.16 8.38
C GLU A 135 -8.88 30.05 7.13
N THR A 136 -9.29 31.30 7.31
CA THR A 136 -9.69 32.21 6.22
C THR A 136 -8.55 32.63 5.30
N SER A 137 -7.28 32.42 5.68
CA SER A 137 -6.10 32.70 4.87
C SER A 137 -5.92 31.75 3.68
N GLU A 138 -6.53 30.57 3.71
CA GLU A 138 -6.42 29.59 2.65
C GLU A 138 -7.44 29.81 1.52
N GLY A 139 -7.09 29.34 0.32
CA GLY A 139 -7.98 29.34 -0.84
C GLY A 139 -9.24 28.50 -0.61
N PHE A 140 -10.34 28.85 -1.30
CA PHE A 140 -11.64 28.18 -1.14
C PHE A 140 -11.56 26.64 -1.25
N ASN A 141 -10.85 26.13 -2.25
CA ASN A 141 -10.71 24.67 -2.45
C ASN A 141 -9.95 24.02 -1.29
N THR A 142 -8.83 24.61 -0.86
CA THR A 142 -8.04 24.11 0.28
C THR A 142 -8.89 24.01 1.54
N ARG A 143 -9.64 25.08 1.88
CA ARG A 143 -10.49 25.10 3.08
C ARG A 143 -11.56 24.03 3.01
N ARG A 144 -12.27 23.95 1.88
CA ARG A 144 -13.33 22.96 1.65
C ARG A 144 -12.81 21.54 1.78
N ASP A 145 -11.67 21.24 1.17
CA ASP A 145 -11.09 19.89 1.16
C ASP A 145 -10.55 19.53 2.54
N ALA A 146 -9.92 20.48 3.25
CA ALA A 146 -9.45 20.31 4.62
C ALA A 146 -10.61 20.03 5.59
N GLU A 147 -11.70 20.81 5.50
CA GLU A 147 -12.90 20.62 6.32
C GLU A 147 -13.56 19.27 6.02
N SER A 148 -13.73 18.92 4.73
CA SER A 148 -14.27 17.62 4.32
C SER A 148 -13.46 16.45 4.87
N LEU A 149 -12.12 16.55 4.84
CA LEU A 149 -11.24 15.53 5.38
C LEU A 149 -11.31 15.45 6.90
N SER A 150 -11.35 16.59 7.59
CA SER A 150 -11.47 16.65 9.04
C SER A 150 -12.76 15.96 9.52
N VAL A 151 -13.90 16.24 8.87
CA VAL A 151 -15.17 15.57 9.18
C VAL A 151 -15.11 14.07 8.89
N ALA A 152 -14.52 13.66 7.77
CA ALA A 152 -14.40 12.24 7.42
C ALA A 152 -13.55 11.46 8.44
N MET A 153 -12.42 12.05 8.88
CA MET A 153 -11.54 11.47 9.89
C MET A 153 -12.18 11.38 11.28
N GLN A 154 -13.20 12.18 11.57
CA GLN A 154 -13.94 12.17 12.83
C GLN A 154 -15.20 11.30 12.79
N SER A 155 -15.51 10.69 11.64
CA SER A 155 -16.66 9.79 11.52
C SER A 155 -16.49 8.54 12.39
N TYR A 156 -17.59 8.04 12.94
CA TYR A 156 -17.59 6.82 13.77
C TYR A 156 -16.92 5.64 13.06
N SER A 157 -17.27 5.38 11.79
CA SER A 157 -16.67 4.30 11.02
C SER A 157 -15.15 4.47 10.85
N PHE A 158 -14.66 5.69 10.60
CA PHE A 158 -13.22 5.91 10.47
C PHE A 158 -12.49 5.63 11.77
N LEU A 159 -13.03 6.10 12.90
CA LEU A 159 -12.46 5.88 14.23
C LEU A 159 -12.41 4.39 14.60
N CYS A 160 -13.47 3.63 14.34
CA CYS A 160 -13.49 2.18 14.60
C CYS A 160 -12.41 1.44 13.81
N TYR A 161 -12.22 1.77 12.53
CA TYR A 161 -11.18 1.15 11.69
C TYR A 161 -9.77 1.61 12.05
N LEU A 162 -9.62 2.85 12.51
CA LEU A 162 -8.35 3.35 13.04
C LEU A 162 -8.00 2.68 14.38
N GLY A 163 -9.00 2.18 15.10
CA GLY A 163 -8.95 1.40 16.33
C GLY A 163 -9.18 2.21 17.61
N PHE A 164 -10.08 3.20 17.56
CA PHE A 164 -10.62 3.94 18.70
C PHE A 164 -12.00 3.41 19.10
#